data_AF-A0A536G901-F1
#
_entry.id   AF-A0A536G901-F1
#
_cell.length_a   1.000
_cell.length_b   1.000
_cell.length_c   1.000
_cell.angle_alpha   90.00
_cell.angle_beta   90.00
_cell.angle_gamma   90.00
#
_symmetry.space_group_name_H-M   'P 1'
#
loop_
_entity.id
_entity.type
_entity.pdbx_description
1 polymer ?
#
loop_
_entity_poly.entity_id
_entity_poly.type
_entity_poly.pdbx_seq_one_letter_code
_entity_poly.pdbx_strand_id
1 'polypeptide(L)' 'MLGNDFEDEITPNGTAQAIFTDDSAKPDGLSFSGSYKVVFLSFPYEGYGTAAQRTDLISRIYTFFG' A
#
# COMPACT_ATOMS: atom_id res chain seq x y z
N MET A 1 6.19 -21.09 14.00
CA MET A 1 7.08 -20.46 14.99
C MET A 1 6.62 -19.03 15.20
N LEU A 2 6.98 -18.38 16.31
CA LEU A 2 6.99 -16.92 16.36
C LEU A 2 8.23 -16.48 15.57
N GLY A 3 8.05 -15.79 14.44
CA GLY A 3 9.11 -15.56 13.43
C GLY A 3 8.88 -16.26 12.08
N ASN A 4 7.63 -16.56 11.72
CA ASN A 4 7.28 -16.80 10.31
C ASN A 4 7.13 -15.41 9.66
N ASP A 5 7.83 -15.16 8.56
CA ASP A 5 7.70 -13.93 7.79
C ASP A 5 6.28 -13.89 7.19
N PHE A 6 5.49 -12.90 7.60
CA PHE A 6 4.10 -12.72 7.16
C PHE A 6 3.96 -11.56 6.16
N GLU A 7 5.07 -11.09 5.59
CA GLU A 7 5.15 -9.88 4.76
C GLU A 7 6.17 -10.03 3.60
N ASP A 8 6.59 -11.25 3.26
CA ASP A 8 7.59 -11.48 2.20
C ASP A 8 6.93 -11.56 0.82
N GLU A 9 5.83 -12.29 0.65
CA GLU A 9 5.26 -12.50 -0.69
C GLU A 9 4.01 -11.65 -0.99
N ILE A 10 3.97 -11.03 -2.17
CA ILE A 10 2.81 -10.33 -2.72
C ILE A 10 2.37 -10.90 -4.07
N THR A 11 1.09 -11.28 -4.18
CA THR A 11 0.52 -11.72 -5.45
C THR A 11 0.25 -10.52 -6.36
N PRO A 12 0.80 -10.47 -7.59
CA PRO A 12 0.46 -9.43 -8.56
C PRO A 12 -1.05 -9.32 -8.82
N ASN A 13 -1.57 -8.10 -8.86
CA ASN A 13 -2.97 -7.83 -9.18
C ASN A 13 -3.07 -6.95 -10.44
N GLY A 14 -3.89 -7.37 -11.41
CA GLY A 14 -4.09 -6.64 -12.65
C GLY A 14 -2.79 -6.54 -13.47
N THR A 15 -2.35 -5.31 -13.75
CA THR A 15 -1.16 -5.05 -14.58
C THR A 15 0.14 -4.87 -13.78
N ALA A 16 0.09 -5.08 -12.46
CA ALA A 16 1.26 -5.00 -11.61
C ALA A 16 2.40 -5.91 -12.11
N GLN A 17 3.63 -5.41 -12.10
CA GLN A 17 4.83 -6.18 -12.42
C GLN A 17 5.70 -6.31 -11.18
N ALA A 18 6.27 -7.50 -10.95
CA ALA A 18 7.26 -7.68 -9.89
C ALA A 18 8.45 -6.75 -10.12
N ILE A 19 8.85 -5.99 -9.10
CA ILE A 19 10.03 -5.13 -9.14
C ILE A 19 11.23 -5.74 -8.40
N PHE A 20 11.00 -6.64 -7.46
CA PHE A 20 12.00 -7.55 -6.89
C PHE A 20 11.34 -8.80 -6.33
N THR A 21 12.14 -9.82 -6.03
CA THR A 21 11.70 -11.12 -5.51
C THR A 21 12.44 -11.51 -4.24
N ASP A 22 11.85 -12.36 -3.42
CA ASP A 22 12.48 -13.02 -2.27
C ASP A 22 13.58 -14.05 -2.66
N ASP A 23 14.06 -14.79 -1.67
CA ASP A 23 15.00 -15.90 -1.76
C ASP A 23 14.39 -17.19 -2.34
N SER A 24 13.08 -17.24 -2.53
CA SER A 24 12.30 -18.31 -3.17
C SER A 24 11.83 -17.94 -4.59
N ALA A 25 12.32 -16.82 -5.14
CA ALA A 25 11.96 -16.25 -6.43
C ALA A 25 10.46 -15.91 -6.58
N LYS A 26 9.79 -15.54 -5.48
CA LYS A 26 8.42 -15.02 -5.43
C LYS A 26 8.43 -13.50 -5.42
N PRO A 27 7.40 -12.82 -5.94
CA PRO A 27 7.37 -11.35 -5.93
C PRO A 27 7.18 -10.80 -4.51
N ASP A 28 8.02 -9.83 -4.15
CA ASP A 28 7.96 -9.14 -2.83
C ASP A 28 7.66 -7.65 -3.00
N GLY A 29 7.84 -7.14 -4.21
CA GLY A 29 7.52 -5.77 -4.57
C GLY A 29 6.79 -5.74 -5.90
N LEU A 30 5.77 -4.91 -5.99
CA LEU A 30 5.06 -4.64 -7.24
C LEU A 30 5.29 -3.21 -7.71
N SER A 31 5.44 -3.04 -9.01
CA SER A 31 5.42 -1.76 -9.71
C SER A 31 4.22 -1.68 -10.64
N PHE A 32 3.66 -0.50 -10.79
CA PHE A 32 2.52 -0.22 -11.66
C PHE A 32 2.87 0.95 -12.57
N SER A 33 2.51 0.85 -13.85
CA SER A 33 2.63 1.93 -14.85
C SER A 33 1.27 2.34 -15.42
N GLY A 34 1.02 3.64 -15.57
CA GLY A 34 -0.28 4.15 -15.99
C GLY A 34 -0.56 5.57 -15.48
N SER A 35 -1.82 6.00 -15.61
CA SER A 35 -2.30 7.26 -15.03
C SER A 35 -2.81 7.02 -13.62
N TYR A 36 -2.22 7.69 -12.62
CA TYR A 36 -2.55 7.51 -11.21
C TYR A 36 -3.03 8.80 -10.56
N LYS A 37 -3.97 8.63 -9.63
CA LYS A 37 -4.25 9.61 -8.59
C LYS A 37 -3.33 9.30 -7.40
N VAL A 38 -2.74 10.32 -6.78
CA VAL A 38 -1.81 10.15 -5.65
C VAL A 38 -2.19 11.16 -4.56
N VAL A 39 -2.12 10.73 -3.31
CA VAL A 39 -2.33 11.58 -2.13
C VAL A 39 -1.02 11.64 -1.35
N PHE A 40 -0.50 12.84 -1.13
CA PHE A 40 0.68 13.09 -0.31
C PHE A 40 0.25 13.64 1.05
N LEU A 41 0.79 13.07 2.13
CA LEU A 41 0.66 13.62 3.47
C LEU A 41 2.00 14.21 3.89
N SER A 42 1.99 15.38 4.53
CA SER A 42 3.21 16.03 5.04
C SER A 42 3.77 15.38 6.30
N PHE A 43 3.03 14.42 6.88
CA PHE A 43 3.40 13.64 8.06
C PHE A 43 2.71 12.26 8.01
N PRO A 44 3.15 11.28 8.80
CA PRO A 44 2.56 9.94 8.82
C PRO A 44 1.07 9.97 9.17
N TYR A 45 0.29 9.07 8.55
CA TYR A 45 -1.15 8.97 8.80
C TYR A 45 -1.47 8.74 10.29
N GLU A 46 -0.64 7.98 10.98
CA GLU A 46 -0.73 7.69 12.41
C GLU A 46 -0.62 8.95 13.27
N GLY A 47 0.10 9.98 12.78
CA GLY A 47 0.23 11.28 13.42
C GLY A 47 -0.96 12.22 13.19
N TYR A 48 -1.91 11.85 12.32
CA TYR A 48 -3.07 12.67 12.01
C TYR A 48 -4.14 12.57 13.10
N GLY A 49 -4.19 13.54 14.01
CA GLY A 49 -5.34 13.79 14.89
C GLY A 49 -5.87 12.58 15.69
N THR A 50 -7.18 12.53 15.85
CA THR A 50 -7.92 11.45 16.53
C THR A 50 -8.30 10.32 15.58
N ALA A 51 -8.78 9.19 16.11
CA ALA A 51 -9.27 8.08 15.30
C ALA A 51 -10.41 8.50 14.35
N ALA A 52 -11.36 9.32 14.84
CA ALA A 52 -12.48 9.81 14.01
C ALA A 52 -11.99 10.69 12.84
N GLN A 53 -10.97 11.54 13.07
CA GLN A 53 -10.39 12.36 12.01
C GLN A 53 -9.67 11.50 10.97
N ARG A 54 -8.94 10.46 11.39
CA ARG A 54 -8.33 9.48 10.49
C ARG A 54 -9.36 8.75 9.63
N THR A 55 -10.48 8.32 10.21
CA THR A 55 -11.60 7.73 9.45
C THR A 55 -12.17 8.70 8.42
N ASP A 56 -12.36 9.97 8.78
CA ASP A 56 -12.83 11.00 7.85
C ASP A 56 -11.83 11.25 6.71
N LEU A 57 -10.52 11.31 7.01
CA LEU A 57 -9.47 11.44 6.00
C LEU A 57 -9.52 10.29 4.99
N ILE A 58 -9.59 9.03 5.45
CA ILE A 58 -9.69 7.86 4.57
C ILE A 58 -10.97 7.92 3.72
N SER A 59 -12.09 8.36 4.30
CA SER A 59 -13.36 8.52 3.58
C SER A 59 -13.25 9.54 2.43
N ARG A 60 -12.56 10.66 2.67
CA ARG A 60 -12.27 11.67 1.63
C ARG A 60 -11.32 11.14 0.56
N ILE A 61 -10.33 10.34 0.96
CA ILE A 61 -9.41 9.68 0.02
C ILE A 61 -10.18 8.73 -0.89
N TYR A 62 -11.04 7.86 -0.35
CA TYR A 62 -11.88 6.99 -1.19
C TYR A 62 -12.73 7.78 -2.18
N THR A 63 -13.38 8.85 -1.71
CA THR A 63 -14.17 9.75 -2.58
C THR A 63 -13.32 10.38 -3.68
N PHE A 64 -12.07 10.75 -3.39
CA PHE A 64 -11.15 11.30 -4.39
C PHE A 64 -10.78 10.27 -5.46
N PHE A 65 -10.61 9.00 -5.09
CA PHE A 65 -10.29 7.94 -6.04
C PHE A 65 -11.48 7.56 -6.94
N GLY A 66 -12.71 7.60 -6.40
CA GLY A 66 -13.95 7.31 -7.13
C GLY A 66 -14.45 5.91 -6.82
#